data_AF-A0A7S2VJH5-F1
#
_entry.id   AF-A0A7S2VJH5-F1
#
_cell.length_a   1.000
_cell.length_b   1.000
_cell.length_c   1.000
_cell.angle_alpha   90.00
_cell.angle_beta   90.00
_cell.angle_gamma   90.00
#
_symmetry.space_group_name_H-M   'P 1'
#
loop_
_entity.id
_entity.type
_entity.pdbx_description
1 polymer ?
#
loop_
_entity_poly.entity_id
_entity_poly.type
_entity_poly.pdbx_seq_one_letter_code
_entity_poly.pdbx_strand_id
1 'polypeptide(L)'
;PTRGPRGAPPPPPRAPGGPPAGTVQRKPGRVKVPEMFRGKSAAENCLKSYCGVREPWWRSNSDVHWRISALARGLGLNMPRPFRVPYVPGLTVLIPHYGESILVEKKELFQDTQNSVVPLMHWLKQRYENEFSSFVGRMRTGNKCSWSVSGSSWDEYTEAQWAKIGRWASMRLQTLWRTVAGMCLYHPALQVHHDVQADRSSSLAQPGVWDPSDCFTCLVSMQ
;
A
#
# COMPACT_ATOMS: atom_id res chain seq x y z
N PRO A 1 7.22 67.54 -45.90
CA PRO A 1 5.75 67.44 -46.08
C PRO A 1 5.23 66.05 -45.67
N THR A 2 4.95 65.83 -44.38
CA THR A 2 3.56 65.79 -43.81
C THR A 2 2.71 64.66 -44.41
N ARG A 3 2.24 63.65 -43.68
CA ARG A 3 1.37 63.71 -42.48
C ARG A 3 1.31 62.34 -41.78
N GLY A 4 1.42 62.34 -40.45
CA GLY A 4 1.17 61.17 -39.59
C GLY A 4 -0.33 60.82 -39.46
N PRO A 5 -0.66 59.66 -38.86
CA PRO A 5 -2.01 59.13 -38.78
C PRO A 5 -2.88 59.88 -37.76
N ARG A 6 -4.14 60.13 -38.14
CA ARG A 6 -5.15 60.86 -37.37
C ARG A 6 -5.54 60.08 -36.10
N GLY A 7 -5.42 60.73 -34.94
CA GLY A 7 -5.89 60.22 -33.65
C GLY A 7 -7.41 60.16 -33.56
N ALA A 8 -7.91 59.15 -32.83
CA ALA A 8 -9.31 58.96 -32.48
C ALA A 8 -9.79 60.03 -31.47
N PRO A 9 -11.07 60.43 -31.49
CA PRO A 9 -11.59 61.47 -30.59
C PRO A 9 -11.69 60.98 -29.14
N PRO A 10 -11.51 61.87 -28.14
CA PRO A 10 -11.62 61.52 -26.74
C PRO A 10 -13.09 61.30 -26.31
N PRO A 11 -13.35 60.45 -25.30
CA PRO A 11 -14.69 60.21 -24.76
C PRO A 11 -15.22 61.43 -23.98
N PRO A 12 -16.56 61.58 -23.85
CA PRO A 12 -17.18 62.73 -23.20
C PRO A 12 -16.93 62.75 -21.67
N PRO A 13 -17.00 63.94 -21.04
CA PRO A 13 -16.71 64.10 -19.62
C PRO A 13 -17.77 63.43 -18.73
N ARG A 14 -17.31 62.72 -17.68
CA ARG A 14 -18.17 62.13 -16.65
C ARG A 14 -18.82 63.22 -15.80
N ALA A 15 -20.14 63.12 -15.60
CA ALA A 15 -20.89 63.96 -14.67
C ALA A 15 -20.45 63.71 -13.20
N PRO A 16 -20.35 64.74 -12.35
CA PRO A 16 -19.99 64.57 -10.95
C PRO A 16 -21.25 64.32 -10.11
N GLY A 17 -21.36 63.15 -9.50
CA GLY A 17 -22.43 62.86 -8.52
C GLY A 17 -22.86 61.41 -8.49
N GLY A 18 -22.10 60.56 -7.79
CA GLY A 18 -22.52 59.20 -7.44
C GLY A 18 -21.70 58.69 -6.26
N PRO A 19 -22.29 58.02 -5.26
CA PRO A 19 -21.62 57.64 -4.02
C PRO A 19 -20.49 56.63 -4.25
N PRO A 20 -19.49 56.56 -3.36
CA PRO A 20 -18.28 55.77 -3.58
C PRO A 20 -18.59 54.29 -3.75
N ALA A 21 -17.85 53.67 -4.68
CA ALA A 21 -17.96 52.29 -5.10
C ALA A 21 -18.05 51.33 -3.91
N GLY A 22 -19.12 50.51 -3.94
CA GLY A 22 -19.38 49.48 -2.97
C GLY A 22 -18.19 48.56 -2.77
N THR A 23 -17.85 48.34 -1.50
CA THR A 23 -17.12 47.17 -1.02
C THR A 23 -17.65 45.91 -1.72
N VAL A 24 -16.86 45.34 -2.64
CA VAL A 24 -17.12 44.01 -3.18
C VAL A 24 -16.89 43.02 -2.05
N GLN A 25 -17.96 42.69 -1.32
CA GLN A 25 -17.97 41.53 -0.44
C GLN A 25 -17.77 40.30 -1.31
N ARG A 26 -16.53 39.80 -1.39
CA ARG A 26 -16.26 38.45 -1.90
C ARG A 26 -16.97 37.48 -0.96
N LYS A 27 -18.08 36.89 -1.42
CA LYS A 27 -18.72 35.76 -0.74
C LYS A 27 -17.62 34.74 -0.42
N PRO A 28 -17.51 34.22 0.81
CA PRO A 28 -16.49 33.23 1.13
C PRO A 28 -16.72 32.04 0.20
N GLY A 29 -15.75 31.77 -0.68
CA GLY A 29 -15.79 30.64 -1.57
C GLY A 29 -15.92 29.39 -0.71
N ARG A 30 -17.05 28.68 -0.83
CA ARG A 30 -17.29 27.44 -0.11
C ARG A 30 -16.17 26.49 -0.49
N VAL A 31 -15.28 26.16 0.45
CA VAL A 31 -14.18 25.22 0.21
C VAL A 31 -14.82 23.91 -0.27
N LYS A 32 -14.63 23.58 -1.56
CA LYS A 32 -15.01 22.28 -2.08
C LYS A 32 -14.02 21.28 -1.53
N VAL A 33 -14.33 20.73 -0.37
CA VAL A 33 -13.62 19.57 0.16
C VAL A 33 -13.77 18.44 -0.86
N PRO A 34 -12.66 17.78 -1.26
CA PRO A 34 -12.72 16.56 -2.07
C PRO A 34 -13.72 15.57 -1.48
N GLU A 35 -14.39 14.77 -2.31
CA GLU A 35 -15.45 13.86 -1.85
C GLU A 35 -14.98 12.87 -0.76
N MET A 36 -13.68 12.63 -0.66
CA MET A 36 -13.06 11.85 0.41
C MET A 36 -13.31 12.41 1.82
N PHE A 37 -13.55 13.72 1.95
CA PHE A 37 -13.82 14.41 3.22
C PHE A 37 -15.29 14.78 3.40
N ARG A 38 -16.18 14.41 2.46
CA ARG A 38 -17.64 14.52 2.66
C ARG A 38 -18.10 13.46 3.66
N GLY A 39 -19.33 13.64 4.15
CA GLY A 39 -20.01 12.68 5.03
C GLY A 39 -19.99 11.25 4.49
N LYS A 40 -20.10 10.29 5.42
CA LYS A 40 -20.01 8.83 5.20
C LYS A 40 -20.76 8.39 3.93
N SER A 41 -20.09 7.65 3.05
CA SER A 41 -20.66 7.11 1.80
C SER A 41 -21.89 6.24 2.08
N ALA A 42 -22.82 6.11 1.12
CA ALA A 42 -23.97 5.19 1.22
C ALA A 42 -23.52 3.76 1.55
N ALA A 43 -22.39 3.31 0.99
CA ALA A 43 -21.77 2.03 1.33
C ALA A 43 -21.28 1.99 2.79
N GLU A 44 -20.73 3.10 3.31
CA GLU A 44 -20.27 3.20 4.71
C GLU A 44 -21.46 3.20 5.69
N ASN A 45 -22.57 3.83 5.33
CA ASN A 45 -23.80 3.82 6.13
C ASN A 45 -24.45 2.44 6.09
N CYS A 46 -24.52 1.80 4.93
CA CYS A 46 -25.02 0.44 4.76
C CYS A 46 -24.15 -0.56 5.52
N LEU A 47 -22.82 -0.49 5.43
CA LEU A 47 -21.93 -1.39 6.16
C LEU A 47 -22.07 -1.21 7.68
N LYS A 48 -22.24 0.04 8.16
CA LYS A 48 -22.48 0.32 9.59
C LYS A 48 -23.83 -0.18 10.10
N SER A 49 -24.86 -0.20 9.24
CA SER A 49 -26.21 -0.63 9.63
C SER A 49 -26.48 -2.12 9.38
N TYR A 50 -25.89 -2.71 8.34
CA TYR A 50 -26.17 -4.07 7.87
C TYR A 50 -25.04 -5.07 8.07
N CYS A 51 -23.75 -4.67 8.05
CA CYS A 51 -22.69 -5.56 8.53
C CYS A 51 -22.72 -5.54 10.06
N GLY A 52 -23.58 -6.39 10.60
CA GLY A 52 -23.71 -6.68 12.01
C GLY A 52 -22.42 -7.27 12.57
N VAL A 53 -21.47 -6.42 12.93
CA VAL A 53 -20.53 -6.79 13.98
C VAL A 53 -21.35 -6.72 15.27
N ARG A 54 -21.97 -7.87 15.58
CA ARG A 54 -22.92 -8.07 16.69
C ARG A 54 -22.25 -7.85 18.06
N GLU A 55 -20.93 -7.91 18.08
CA GLU A 55 -20.11 -7.86 19.27
C GLU A 55 -19.81 -6.43 19.77
N PRO A 56 -20.17 -6.03 21.00
CA PRO A 56 -20.01 -4.66 21.48
C PRO A 56 -18.59 -4.07 21.36
N TRP A 57 -17.55 -4.90 21.37
CA TRP A 57 -16.14 -4.49 21.38
C TRP A 57 -15.67 -3.82 20.09
N TRP A 58 -16.31 -4.05 18.95
CA TRP A 58 -15.84 -3.47 17.68
C TRP A 58 -15.95 -1.94 17.65
N ARG A 59 -16.92 -1.38 18.39
CA ARG A 59 -17.09 0.08 18.54
C ARG A 59 -16.00 0.71 19.40
N SER A 60 -15.42 -0.06 20.31
CA SER A 60 -14.35 0.39 21.19
C SER A 60 -12.97 0.33 20.54
N ASN A 61 -12.80 -0.50 19.49
CA ASN A 61 -11.52 -0.68 18.82
C ASN A 61 -11.42 0.25 17.59
N SER A 62 -10.59 1.29 17.69
CA SER A 62 -10.37 2.28 16.63
C SER A 62 -9.84 1.67 15.33
N ASP A 63 -8.99 0.65 15.43
CA ASP A 63 -8.36 0.03 14.26
C ASP A 63 -9.38 -0.78 13.46
N VAL A 64 -10.30 -1.46 14.15
CA VAL A 64 -11.39 -2.21 13.52
C VAL A 64 -12.34 -1.25 12.82
N HIS A 65 -12.73 -0.15 13.49
CA HIS A 65 -13.58 0.87 12.89
C HIS A 65 -12.93 1.50 11.64
N TRP A 66 -11.63 1.81 11.71
CA TRP A 66 -10.87 2.31 10.57
C TRP A 66 -10.87 1.31 9.41
N ARG A 67 -10.54 0.03 9.66
CA ARG A 67 -10.49 -1.03 8.63
C ARG A 67 -11.84 -1.22 7.92
N ILE A 68 -12.93 -1.27 8.69
CA ILE A 68 -14.29 -1.41 8.15
C ILE A 68 -14.67 -0.17 7.33
N SER A 69 -14.34 1.03 7.81
CA SER A 69 -14.63 2.26 7.08
C SER A 69 -13.80 2.38 5.80
N ALA A 70 -12.52 2.00 5.83
CA ALA A 70 -11.65 1.95 4.67
C ALA A 70 -12.17 0.94 3.62
N LEU A 71 -12.61 -0.24 4.08
CA LEU A 71 -13.25 -1.25 3.21
C LEU A 71 -14.52 -0.71 2.56
N ALA A 72 -15.44 -0.15 3.35
CA ALA A 72 -16.70 0.39 2.83
C ALA A 72 -16.49 1.47 1.79
N ARG A 73 -15.49 2.34 2.01
CA ARG A 73 -15.09 3.36 1.04
C ARG A 73 -14.52 2.71 -0.21
N GLY A 74 -13.61 1.75 -0.07
CA GLY A 74 -13.03 1.00 -1.19
C GLY A 74 -14.09 0.35 -2.08
N LEU A 75 -15.13 -0.24 -1.50
CA LEU A 75 -16.25 -0.84 -2.23
C LEU A 75 -17.11 0.19 -2.97
N GLY A 76 -17.22 1.40 -2.43
CA GLY A 76 -17.99 2.49 -3.02
C GLY A 76 -17.20 3.38 -3.97
N LEU A 77 -15.90 3.14 -4.17
CA LEU A 77 -15.11 3.87 -5.14
C LEU A 77 -15.49 3.42 -6.55
N ASN A 78 -15.73 4.38 -7.44
CA ASN A 78 -15.81 4.12 -8.87
C ASN A 78 -14.41 3.70 -9.35
N MET A 79 -14.13 2.40 -9.33
CA MET A 79 -12.88 1.85 -9.80
C MET A 79 -12.84 1.97 -11.33
N PRO A 80 -11.83 2.66 -11.91
CA PRO A 80 -11.68 2.67 -13.35
C PRO A 80 -11.54 1.24 -13.85
N ARG A 81 -12.00 0.96 -15.08
CA ARG A 81 -11.80 -0.37 -15.65
C ARG A 81 -10.30 -0.64 -15.72
N PRO A 82 -9.81 -1.71 -15.09
CA PRO A 82 -8.38 -2.04 -15.14
C PRO A 82 -7.94 -2.25 -16.58
N PHE A 83 -6.70 -1.86 -16.88
CA PHE A 83 -6.08 -2.20 -18.16
C PHE A 83 -5.98 -3.72 -18.29
N ARG A 84 -6.25 -4.24 -19.50
CA ARG A 84 -6.02 -5.66 -19.78
C ARG A 84 -4.52 -5.93 -19.67
N VAL A 85 -4.19 -7.09 -19.11
CA VAL A 85 -2.80 -7.44 -18.74
C VAL A 85 -1.81 -7.31 -19.90
N PRO A 86 -2.12 -7.73 -21.15
CA PRO A 86 -1.21 -7.58 -22.28
C PRO A 86 -0.86 -6.12 -22.64
N TYR A 87 -1.63 -5.15 -22.15
CA TYR A 87 -1.42 -3.72 -22.40
C TYR A 87 -0.91 -2.97 -21.17
N VAL A 88 -0.57 -3.66 -20.09
CA VAL A 88 0.01 -3.03 -18.90
C VAL A 88 1.43 -2.56 -19.27
N PRO A 89 1.78 -1.29 -19.03
CA PRO A 89 3.14 -0.82 -19.27
C PRO A 89 4.11 -1.61 -18.38
N GLY A 90 5.23 -2.04 -18.97
CA GLY A 90 6.28 -2.73 -18.23
C GLY A 90 6.84 -1.86 -17.12
N LEU A 91 7.11 -2.46 -15.96
CA LEU A 91 7.74 -1.79 -14.82
C LEU A 91 9.12 -2.40 -14.58
N THR A 92 10.16 -1.58 -14.72
CA THR A 92 11.53 -1.90 -14.33
C THR A 92 11.88 -1.16 -13.04
N VAL A 93 12.36 -1.90 -12.04
CA VAL A 93 12.82 -1.31 -10.79
C VAL A 93 14.31 -1.58 -10.62
N LEU A 94 15.06 -0.48 -10.43
CA LEU A 94 16.45 -0.51 -10.00
C LEU A 94 16.49 -0.24 -8.50
N ILE A 95 17.10 -1.17 -7.76
CA ILE A 95 17.17 -1.09 -6.30
C ILE A 95 18.64 -0.88 -5.93
N PRO A 96 19.07 0.35 -5.60
CA PRO A 96 20.43 0.59 -5.11
C PRO A 96 20.58 -0.02 -3.71
N HIS A 97 21.55 -0.91 -3.56
CA HIS A 97 21.80 -1.60 -2.31
C HIS A 97 22.81 -0.84 -1.44
N TYR A 98 22.35 -0.13 -0.41
CA TYR A 98 23.21 0.62 0.51
C TYR A 98 23.86 -0.28 1.57
N GLY A 99 24.66 -1.27 1.18
CA GLY A 99 25.43 -2.15 2.09
C GLY A 99 24.65 -2.90 3.19
N GLU A 100 23.33 -2.75 3.27
CA GLU A 100 22.45 -3.29 4.32
C GLU A 100 22.18 -4.77 4.06
N SER A 101 22.28 -5.64 5.06
CA SER A 101 21.93 -7.05 4.86
C SER A 101 20.43 -7.20 4.63
N ILE A 102 20.03 -7.66 3.43
CA ILE A 102 18.63 -7.87 3.08
C ILE A 102 17.99 -8.94 3.98
N LEU A 103 18.72 -10.03 4.20
CA LEU A 103 18.26 -11.16 5.00
C LEU A 103 19.05 -11.20 6.29
N VAL A 104 18.30 -11.25 7.40
CA VAL A 104 18.86 -11.43 8.73
C VAL A 104 19.09 -12.91 8.99
N GLU A 105 20.33 -13.28 9.30
CA GLU A 105 20.71 -14.67 9.59
C GLU A 105 20.48 -15.04 11.07
N LYS A 106 20.50 -16.35 11.36
CA LYS A 106 20.40 -16.88 12.73
C LYS A 106 21.41 -16.24 13.67
N LYS A 107 22.66 -16.07 13.22
CA LYS A 107 23.77 -15.51 14.02
C LYS A 107 23.51 -14.06 14.45
N GLU A 108 22.78 -13.30 13.65
CA GLU A 108 22.41 -11.91 13.93
C GLU A 108 21.17 -11.83 14.84
N LEU A 109 20.26 -12.81 14.75
CA LEU A 109 19.03 -12.88 15.56
C LEU A 109 19.26 -13.47 16.95
N PHE A 110 20.15 -14.45 17.00
CA PHE A 110 20.50 -15.26 18.16
C PHE A 110 22.03 -15.30 18.23
N GLN A 111 22.58 -14.27 18.86
CA GLN A 111 24.00 -14.16 19.11
C GLN A 111 24.27 -14.62 20.55
N ASP A 112 25.01 -15.72 20.71
CA ASP A 112 25.38 -16.28 22.03
C ASP A 112 26.43 -15.46 22.80
N THR A 113 26.66 -14.20 22.39
CA THR A 113 27.78 -13.42 22.93
C THR A 113 27.38 -12.71 24.22
N GLN A 114 27.90 -13.25 25.32
CA GLN A 114 27.86 -12.75 26.71
C GLN A 114 26.46 -12.68 27.34
N ASN A 115 26.31 -13.30 28.52
CA ASN A 115 25.10 -13.44 29.33
C ASN A 115 24.36 -12.12 29.70
N SER A 116 24.81 -10.96 29.24
CA SER A 116 24.28 -9.64 29.56
C SER A 116 23.38 -9.03 28.47
N VAL A 117 23.40 -9.52 27.23
CA VAL A 117 22.62 -8.93 26.13
C VAL A 117 21.46 -9.84 25.74
N VAL A 118 20.24 -9.28 25.73
CA VAL A 118 19.03 -9.99 25.26
C VAL A 118 19.11 -10.18 23.74
N PRO A 119 18.97 -11.42 23.22
CA PRO A 119 19.00 -11.65 21.78
C PRO A 119 17.87 -10.89 21.06
N LEU A 120 18.17 -10.39 19.86
CA LEU A 120 17.22 -9.58 19.07
C LEU A 120 15.90 -10.30 18.81
N MET A 121 15.94 -11.62 18.66
CA MET A 121 14.75 -12.44 18.50
C MET A 121 13.79 -12.36 19.70
N HIS A 122 14.31 -12.34 20.93
CA HIS A 122 13.47 -12.22 22.13
C HIS A 122 12.75 -10.89 22.16
N TRP A 123 13.45 -9.80 21.81
CA TRP A 123 12.84 -8.48 21.69
C TRP A 123 11.77 -8.42 20.60
N LEU A 124 12.04 -9.00 19.41
CA LEU A 124 11.07 -9.06 18.31
C LEU A 124 9.81 -9.84 18.70
N LYS A 125 9.95 -10.98 19.38
CA LYS A 125 8.83 -11.77 19.87
C LYS A 125 7.98 -10.96 20.85
N GLN A 126 8.60 -10.25 21.79
CA GLN A 126 7.89 -9.41 22.76
C GLN A 126 7.18 -8.23 22.10
N ARG A 127 7.81 -7.57 21.11
CA ARG A 127 7.22 -6.42 20.42
C ARG A 127 6.04 -6.78 19.50
N TYR A 128 6.04 -8.00 18.95
CA TYR A 128 5.09 -8.49 17.94
C TYR A 128 4.47 -9.84 18.30
N GLU A 129 4.03 -10.02 19.55
CA GLU A 129 3.54 -11.30 20.07
C GLU A 129 2.38 -11.89 19.24
N ASN A 130 1.37 -11.07 18.94
CA ASN A 130 0.20 -11.48 18.15
C ASN A 130 0.56 -11.89 16.71
N GLU A 131 1.56 -11.25 16.11
CA GLU A 131 1.99 -11.58 14.75
C GLU A 131 2.87 -12.82 14.72
N PHE A 132 3.68 -13.03 15.76
CA PHE A 132 4.49 -14.22 15.92
C PHE A 132 3.62 -15.46 16.14
N SER A 133 2.58 -15.38 16.98
CA SER A 133 1.62 -16.48 17.17
C SER A 133 0.90 -16.83 15.86
N SER A 134 0.49 -15.81 15.09
CA SER A 134 -0.10 -15.98 13.76
C SER A 134 0.88 -16.58 12.75
N PHE A 135 2.17 -16.21 12.82
CA PHE A 135 3.23 -16.81 12.01
C PHE A 135 3.39 -18.29 12.32
N VAL A 136 3.59 -18.66 13.60
CA VAL A 136 3.72 -20.06 14.04
C VAL A 136 2.48 -20.87 13.64
N GLY A 137 1.29 -20.31 13.78
CA GLY A 137 0.04 -20.92 13.33
C GLY A 137 0.05 -21.29 11.84
N ARG A 138 0.45 -20.35 10.96
CA ARG A 138 0.57 -20.61 9.52
C ARG A 138 1.63 -21.67 9.18
N MET A 139 2.76 -21.63 9.89
CA MET A 139 3.85 -22.59 9.66
C MET A 139 3.44 -24.03 9.99
N ARG A 140 2.55 -24.21 10.97
CA ARG A 140 1.96 -25.50 11.34
C ARG A 140 0.97 -26.03 10.32
N THR A 141 0.14 -25.16 9.74
CA THR A 141 -0.87 -25.56 8.75
C THR A 141 -0.23 -26.01 7.43
N GLY A 142 0.82 -25.31 6.98
CA GLY A 142 1.45 -25.57 5.69
C GLY A 142 2.49 -26.68 5.67
N ASN A 143 2.95 -27.19 6.82
CA ASN A 143 4.04 -28.16 6.90
C ASN A 143 3.74 -29.17 8.02
N LYS A 144 3.75 -30.49 7.72
CA LYS A 144 3.64 -31.57 8.72
C LYS A 144 4.85 -31.65 9.69
N CYS A 145 5.69 -30.61 9.75
CA CYS A 145 6.79 -30.54 10.69
C CYS A 145 6.29 -29.99 12.04
N SER A 146 6.72 -30.63 13.12
CA SER A 146 6.49 -30.18 14.49
C SER A 146 7.13 -28.80 14.72
N TRP A 147 6.38 -27.74 14.50
CA TRP A 147 6.71 -26.42 15.04
C TRP A 147 6.26 -26.39 16.49
N SER A 148 7.16 -26.11 17.44
CA SER A 148 6.80 -25.95 18.85
C SER A 148 5.81 -24.79 19.03
N VAL A 149 4.89 -24.92 19.98
CA VAL A 149 3.73 -24.01 20.16
C VAL A 149 4.18 -22.58 20.46
N SER A 150 5.35 -22.40 21.08
CA SER A 150 5.61 -21.19 21.86
C SER A 150 6.90 -20.45 21.50
N GLY A 151 7.75 -20.96 20.60
CA GLY A 151 9.03 -20.28 20.29
C GLY A 151 9.83 -20.00 21.56
N SER A 152 9.87 -20.96 22.47
CA SER A 152 10.54 -20.86 23.77
C SER A 152 11.87 -21.62 23.77
N SER A 153 11.97 -22.71 23.02
CA SER A 153 13.18 -23.47 22.75
C SER A 153 13.72 -23.12 21.36
N TRP A 154 14.57 -22.10 21.27
CA TRP A 154 15.12 -21.66 19.98
C TRP A 154 16.19 -22.63 19.43
N ASP A 155 16.81 -23.41 20.31
CA ASP A 155 17.88 -24.36 19.98
C ASP A 155 17.40 -25.60 19.23
N GLU A 156 16.12 -25.93 19.34
CA GLU A 156 15.51 -27.12 18.69
C GLU A 156 15.16 -26.87 17.22
N TYR A 157 15.21 -25.62 16.74
CA TYR A 157 14.82 -25.28 15.38
C TYR A 157 15.89 -25.70 14.36
N THR A 158 15.46 -26.39 13.30
CA THR A 158 16.30 -26.73 12.14
C THR A 158 16.68 -25.47 11.36
N GLU A 159 17.80 -25.49 10.63
CA GLU A 159 18.23 -24.40 9.73
C GLU A 159 17.14 -23.95 8.74
N ALA A 160 16.33 -24.88 8.22
CA ALA A 160 15.20 -24.54 7.36
C ALA A 160 14.10 -23.72 8.07
N GLN A 161 13.89 -23.96 9.36
CA GLN A 161 12.95 -23.18 10.19
C GLN A 161 13.55 -21.81 10.50
N TRP A 162 14.85 -21.75 10.78
CA TRP A 162 15.59 -20.50 10.95
C TRP A 162 15.56 -19.63 9.71
N ALA A 163 15.64 -20.18 8.50
CA ALA A 163 15.48 -19.41 7.27
C ALA A 163 14.10 -18.73 7.17
N LYS A 164 13.04 -19.43 7.60
CA LYS A 164 11.67 -18.89 7.63
C LYS A 164 11.50 -17.80 8.70
N ILE A 165 12.11 -18.02 9.87
CA ILE A 165 12.16 -17.04 10.96
C ILE A 165 12.98 -15.81 10.53
N GLY A 166 14.12 -16.00 9.87
CA GLY A 166 14.97 -14.94 9.33
C GLY A 166 14.22 -14.06 8.33
N ARG A 167 13.45 -14.65 7.40
CA ARG A 167 12.55 -13.89 6.51
C ARG A 167 11.49 -13.10 7.29
N TRP A 168 10.87 -13.71 8.30
CA TRP A 168 9.88 -13.04 9.16
C TRP A 168 10.49 -11.86 9.93
N ALA A 169 11.70 -12.03 10.47
CA ALA A 169 12.43 -10.98 11.18
C ALA A 169 12.88 -9.87 10.22
N SER A 170 13.41 -10.24 9.05
CA SER A 170 13.83 -9.29 7.99
C SER A 170 12.66 -8.42 7.54
N MET A 171 11.44 -8.97 7.44
CA MET A 171 10.26 -8.13 7.14
C MET A 171 9.99 -7.06 8.19
N ARG A 172 10.43 -7.21 9.44
CA ARG A 172 10.22 -6.23 10.52
C ARG A 172 11.40 -5.28 10.65
N LEU A 173 12.61 -5.78 10.47
CA LEU A 173 13.84 -5.02 10.65
C LEU A 173 14.23 -4.25 9.39
N GLN A 174 14.23 -4.89 8.23
CA GLN A 174 14.82 -4.36 7.01
C GLN A 174 13.80 -3.68 6.09
N THR A 175 14.01 -2.39 5.81
CA THR A 175 13.19 -1.65 4.83
C THR A 175 13.36 -2.21 3.42
N LEU A 176 14.60 -2.54 3.06
CA LEU A 176 14.93 -3.03 1.73
C LEU A 176 14.24 -4.37 1.43
N TRP A 177 14.29 -5.33 2.36
CA TRP A 177 13.62 -6.62 2.19
C TRP A 177 12.11 -6.49 2.01
N ARG A 178 11.42 -5.61 2.75
CA ARG A 178 9.97 -5.39 2.56
C ARG A 178 9.65 -4.90 1.16
N THR A 179 10.45 -3.99 0.63
CA THR A 179 10.28 -3.44 -0.72
C THR A 179 10.55 -4.50 -1.78
N VAL A 180 11.67 -5.20 -1.70
CA VAL A 180 12.04 -6.27 -2.64
C VAL A 180 11.00 -7.38 -2.62
N ALA A 181 10.61 -7.87 -1.43
CA ALA A 181 9.61 -8.93 -1.30
C ALA A 181 8.25 -8.51 -1.87
N GLY A 182 7.82 -7.27 -1.64
CA GLY A 182 6.60 -6.73 -2.24
C GLY A 182 6.67 -6.67 -3.77
N MET A 183 7.80 -6.25 -4.32
CA MET A 183 8.04 -6.22 -5.77
C MET A 183 8.12 -7.61 -6.38
N CYS A 184 8.72 -8.59 -5.70
CA CYS A 184 8.74 -9.99 -6.14
C CYS A 184 7.35 -10.64 -6.20
N LEU A 185 6.35 -10.13 -5.47
CA LEU A 185 4.96 -10.59 -5.54
C LEU A 185 4.22 -10.06 -6.80
N TYR A 186 4.86 -9.22 -7.61
CA TYR A 186 4.23 -8.65 -8.80
C TYR A 186 3.94 -9.73 -9.87
N HIS A 187 4.84 -10.68 -10.08
CA HIS A 187 4.64 -11.78 -11.03
C HIS A 187 3.36 -12.60 -10.74
N PRO A 188 3.17 -13.18 -9.53
CA PRO A 188 1.94 -13.90 -9.23
C PRO A 188 0.70 -12.98 -9.21
N ALA A 189 0.85 -11.70 -8.87
CA ALA A 189 -0.26 -10.75 -8.93
C ALA A 189 -0.74 -10.52 -10.37
N LEU A 190 0.19 -10.36 -11.33
CA LEU A 190 -0.13 -10.23 -12.75
C LEU A 190 -0.78 -11.50 -13.30
N GLN A 191 -0.31 -12.67 -12.88
CA GLN A 191 -0.90 -13.94 -13.30
C GLN A 191 -2.35 -14.08 -12.84
N VAL A 192 -2.63 -13.84 -11.55
CA VAL A 192 -4.00 -13.85 -11.02
C VAL A 192 -4.87 -12.80 -11.71
N HIS A 193 -4.32 -11.61 -11.96
CA HIS A 193 -5.03 -10.55 -12.68
C HIS A 193 -5.38 -10.96 -14.12
N HIS A 194 -4.45 -11.64 -14.80
CA HIS A 194 -4.70 -12.22 -16.12
C HIS A 194 -5.81 -13.26 -16.05
N ASP A 195 -5.76 -14.21 -15.12
CA ASP A 195 -6.75 -15.27 -15.00
C ASP A 195 -8.17 -14.73 -14.70
N VAL A 196 -8.27 -13.67 -13.90
CA VAL A 196 -9.55 -13.01 -13.58
C VAL A 196 -10.10 -12.20 -14.76
N GLN A 197 -9.25 -11.62 -15.59
CA GLN A 197 -9.65 -10.72 -16.69
C GLN A 197 -9.61 -11.36 -18.06
N ALA A 198 -9.08 -12.58 -18.17
CA ALA A 198 -8.94 -13.30 -19.40
C ALA A 198 -10.33 -13.49 -20.02
N ASP A 199 -10.56 -12.78 -21.11
CA ASP A 199 -11.71 -13.03 -21.96
C ASP A 199 -11.42 -14.32 -22.73
N ARG A 200 -12.10 -15.42 -22.35
CA ARG A 200 -11.90 -16.75 -22.96
C ARG A 200 -12.14 -16.76 -24.48
N SER A 201 -12.83 -15.75 -25.01
CA SER A 201 -13.06 -15.56 -26.44
C SER A 201 -11.93 -14.82 -27.16
N SER A 202 -11.01 -14.17 -26.42
CA SER A 202 -9.91 -13.40 -26.98
C SER A 202 -8.76 -14.29 -27.41
N SER A 203 -8.16 -13.99 -28.57
CA SER A 203 -6.92 -14.61 -29.04
C SER A 203 -5.73 -14.41 -28.08
N LEU A 204 -5.76 -13.35 -27.27
CA LEU A 204 -4.72 -13.07 -26.27
C LEU A 204 -4.82 -13.94 -25.01
N ALA A 205 -5.95 -14.59 -24.78
CA ALA A 205 -6.15 -15.50 -23.64
C ALA A 205 -5.67 -16.94 -23.94
N GLN A 206 -5.11 -17.19 -25.13
CA GLN A 206 -4.58 -18.50 -25.50
C GLN A 206 -3.32 -18.81 -24.67
N PRO A 207 -3.17 -20.05 -24.18
CA PRO A 207 -2.01 -20.44 -23.39
C PRO A 207 -0.71 -20.27 -24.19
N GLY A 208 0.29 -19.62 -23.61
CA GLY A 208 1.61 -19.42 -24.22
C GLY A 208 1.76 -18.14 -25.07
N VAL A 209 0.73 -17.30 -25.18
CA VAL A 209 0.82 -16.00 -25.89
C VAL A 209 1.41 -14.89 -25.02
N TRP A 210 1.28 -14.99 -23.70
CA TRP A 210 1.72 -13.97 -22.75
C TRP A 210 2.35 -14.61 -21.51
N ASP A 211 3.45 -14.03 -21.03
CA ASP A 211 4.10 -14.40 -19.77
C ASP A 211 4.21 -13.16 -18.85
N PRO A 212 3.95 -13.27 -17.53
CA PRO A 212 4.08 -12.12 -16.63
C PRO A 212 5.50 -11.55 -16.53
N SER A 213 6.53 -12.33 -16.88
CA SER A 213 7.93 -11.89 -16.85
C SER A 213 8.23 -10.82 -17.89
N ASP A 214 7.46 -10.74 -18.98
CA ASP A 214 7.64 -9.72 -20.03
C ASP A 214 7.24 -8.32 -19.54
N CYS A 215 6.32 -8.25 -18.57
CA CYS A 215 5.81 -6.99 -18.01
C CYS A 215 6.61 -6.52 -16.79
N PHE A 216 7.44 -7.37 -16.19
CA PHE A 216 8.12 -7.06 -14.94
C PHE A 216 9.51 -7.64 -14.87
N THR A 217 10.49 -6.77 -14.72
CA THR A 217 11.88 -7.16 -14.51
C THR A 217 12.43 -6.40 -13.30
N CYS A 218 12.84 -7.15 -12.28
CA CYS A 218 13.52 -6.63 -11.11
C CYS A 218 15.03 -6.83 -11.29
N LEU A 219 15.78 -5.73 -11.34
CA LEU A 219 17.23 -5.77 -11.46
C LEU A 219 17.84 -5.28 -10.15
N VAL A 220 18.64 -6.15 -9.54
CA VAL A 220 19.43 -5.83 -8.35
C VAL A 220 20.86 -5.58 -8.79
N SER A 221 21.36 -4.37 -8.56
CA SER A 221 22.72 -3.99 -8.90
C SER A 221 23.50 -3.67 -7.63
N MET A 222 24.72 -4.18 -7.55
CA MET A 222 25.69 -3.82 -6.52
C MET A 222 26.50 -2.61 -7.00
N GLN A 223 26.56 -1.57 -6.18
CA GLN A 223 27.50 -0.46 -6.31
C GLN A 223 28.48 -0.50 -5.15
#